data_AF-A0A0A2MYU5-F1
#
_entry.id   AF-A0A0A2MYU5-F1
#
_cell.length_a   1.000
_cell.length_b   1.000
_cell.length_c   1.000
_cell.angle_alpha   90.00
_cell.angle_beta   90.00
_cell.angle_gamma   90.00
#
_symmetry.space_group_name_H-M   'P 1'
#
loop_
_entity.id
_entity.type
_entity.pdbx_description
1 polymer ?
#
loop_
_entity_poly.entity_id
_entity_poly.type
_entity_poly.pdbx_seq_one_letter_code
_entity_poly.pdbx_strand_id
1 'polypeptide(L)'
;MKFSFFNLKNIFVLLLLLLQICGYAQTPARVKPAPAKSLQAQQIQPSLNSIPAVATIADLRNLIAKPDDVVYVKYHSNSIDGGGGHFMWRTDAIFKDSKSYFSKDNDGTLIKAKSATGGMWVRQYDGYVNLRYFGANSKNTNEKLQAAIDFASHNNDNNAPTKSTTVYIPNGGWLVDKIDLKNGVNITGDSKELTILYAKTAEEGGTEVPYLFEVPSGPVNVSISNLKILGGVKFRETVPFKGCFHFKASASKNNDGGTWSSSFKNIDIIGFRGNGIYLEGGVTGNLPNQFLLFEMINVGMSTESPKSSSALKITGQQGQLTFLNSAFNGFNNNNTFHKGHVVDISYGPGIENLGSYSAVVSFINSTFQEGDHGVYINYAENVTIDNCWFENLGNAVTVDGSDHACNSINILNNRFANAAGYGALPVVAPNILQGACVTVINSLVTIANNYVTASDLNSSKITDDYFIMATGLPESINPGVEAYGNNYASPVMDMSTGIVPRLTSIRDNILECGHNKMVVANNVSGVVNIINSTVNAGETLYIKSAGRTITFKETNRGNLLLSKTGSLTLNDGEVAGFTKMDDPDGNPAVYQLTSVIKNQ
;
A
#
# COMPACT_ATOMS: atom_id res chain seq x y z
N MET A 1 -38.87 24.39 0.88
CA MET A 1 -38.03 23.45 0.10
C MET A 1 -38.65 22.07 0.25
N LYS A 2 -39.34 21.56 -0.79
CA LYS A 2 -40.08 20.29 -0.75
C LYS A 2 -39.13 19.16 -1.20
N PHE A 3 -38.79 18.25 -0.29
CA PHE A 3 -38.05 17.04 -0.62
C PHE A 3 -38.98 16.03 -1.30
N SER A 4 -38.67 15.64 -2.54
CA SER A 4 -39.34 14.53 -3.22
C SER A 4 -38.71 13.22 -2.80
N PHE A 5 -39.52 12.31 -2.25
CA PHE A 5 -39.14 10.94 -1.96
C PHE A 5 -38.76 10.19 -3.26
N PHE A 6 -37.57 9.59 -3.28
CA PHE A 6 -37.15 8.64 -4.29
C PHE A 6 -38.03 7.38 -4.23
N ASN A 7 -38.59 7.02 -5.39
CA ASN A 7 -39.58 5.97 -5.54
C ASN A 7 -38.88 4.59 -5.63
N LEU A 8 -38.91 3.82 -4.54
CA LEU A 8 -38.35 2.47 -4.43
C LEU A 8 -38.90 1.45 -5.46
N LYS A 9 -40.00 1.77 -6.17
CA LYS A 9 -40.59 0.85 -7.16
C LYS A 9 -39.70 0.62 -8.38
N ASN A 10 -38.81 1.54 -8.74
CA ASN A 10 -37.97 1.38 -9.94
C ASN A 10 -36.75 0.47 -9.72
N ILE A 11 -36.29 0.29 -8.48
CA ILE A 11 -35.18 -0.61 -8.14
C ILE A 11 -35.64 -2.08 -8.19
N PHE A 12 -36.90 -2.36 -7.83
CA PHE A 12 -37.44 -3.72 -7.88
C PHE A 12 -37.67 -4.22 -9.33
N VAL A 13 -38.00 -3.33 -10.25
CA VAL A 13 -38.17 -3.67 -11.68
C VAL A 13 -36.82 -3.95 -12.35
N LEU A 14 -35.76 -3.24 -11.96
CA LEU A 14 -34.41 -3.48 -12.50
C LEU A 14 -33.80 -4.80 -11.96
N LEU A 15 -34.10 -5.18 -10.71
CA LEU A 15 -33.68 -6.47 -10.14
C LEU A 15 -34.42 -7.67 -10.76
N LEU A 16 -35.70 -7.52 -11.11
CA LEU A 16 -36.49 -8.56 -11.80
C LEU A 16 -36.09 -8.73 -13.28
N LEU A 17 -35.61 -7.67 -13.95
CA LEU A 17 -35.11 -7.77 -15.32
C LEU A 17 -33.76 -8.49 -15.40
N LEU A 18 -32.90 -8.34 -14.38
CA LEU A 18 -31.60 -9.03 -14.32
C LEU A 18 -31.74 -10.52 -13.98
N LEU A 19 -32.80 -10.92 -13.26
CA LEU A 19 -33.10 -12.34 -12.97
C LEU A 19 -33.75 -13.09 -14.14
N GLN A 20 -34.29 -12.40 -15.16
CA GLN A 20 -34.84 -13.04 -16.37
C GLN A 20 -33.80 -13.29 -17.47
N ILE A 21 -32.57 -12.80 -17.36
CA ILE A 21 -31.52 -12.99 -18.37
C ILE A 21 -30.69 -14.27 -18.12
N CYS A 22 -30.79 -14.91 -16.95
CA CYS A 22 -30.04 -16.13 -16.61
C CYS A 22 -30.77 -17.47 -16.88
N GLY A 23 -31.85 -17.47 -17.67
CA GLY A 23 -32.76 -18.62 -17.73
C GLY A 23 -33.12 -19.15 -19.11
N TYR A 24 -32.20 -19.24 -20.08
CA TYR A 24 -32.47 -19.94 -21.36
C TYR A 24 -31.22 -20.60 -21.95
N ALA A 25 -30.73 -21.66 -21.30
CA ALA A 25 -29.93 -22.68 -21.97
C ALA A 25 -30.88 -23.79 -22.44
N GLN A 26 -31.38 -23.68 -23.67
CA GLN A 26 -32.08 -24.79 -24.32
C GLN A 26 -31.07 -25.91 -24.57
N THR A 27 -31.27 -27.06 -23.91
CA THR A 27 -30.66 -28.31 -24.32
C THR A 27 -31.05 -28.61 -25.76
N PRO A 28 -30.11 -28.74 -26.71
CA PRO A 28 -30.45 -29.06 -28.08
C PRO A 28 -31.09 -30.45 -28.14
N ALA A 29 -32.16 -30.56 -28.92
CA ALA A 29 -32.87 -31.80 -29.18
C ALA A 29 -31.90 -32.88 -29.67
N ARG A 30 -32.00 -34.06 -29.05
CA ARG A 30 -31.25 -35.26 -29.41
C ARG A 30 -31.70 -35.76 -30.78
N VAL A 31 -31.06 -35.28 -31.85
CA VAL A 31 -31.24 -35.82 -33.20
C VAL A 31 -30.64 -37.22 -33.22
N LYS A 32 -31.48 -38.20 -33.54
CA LYS A 32 -31.10 -39.60 -33.72
C LYS A 32 -30.21 -39.67 -34.98
N PRO A 33 -28.93 -40.08 -34.89
CA PRO A 33 -28.07 -40.11 -36.05
C PRO A 33 -28.55 -41.16 -37.05
N ALA A 34 -28.62 -40.78 -38.32
CA ALA A 34 -28.84 -41.70 -39.43
C ALA A 34 -27.68 -42.72 -39.50
N PRO A 35 -27.95 -43.98 -39.91
CA PRO A 35 -26.90 -44.98 -40.07
C PRO A 35 -25.91 -44.51 -41.15
N ALA A 36 -24.69 -44.19 -40.72
CA ALA A 36 -23.61 -43.82 -41.62
C ALA A 36 -23.23 -45.03 -42.49
N LYS A 37 -23.32 -44.86 -43.81
CA LYS A 37 -22.69 -45.77 -44.79
C LYS A 37 -21.18 -45.75 -44.54
N SER A 38 -20.62 -46.90 -44.18
CA SER A 38 -19.19 -47.11 -44.01
C SER A 38 -18.47 -46.99 -45.36
N LEU A 39 -18.01 -45.80 -45.69
CA LEU A 39 -16.93 -45.62 -46.66
C LEU A 39 -15.63 -46.01 -45.94
N GLN A 40 -15.08 -47.17 -46.31
CA GLN A 40 -13.73 -47.55 -45.93
C GLN A 40 -12.74 -46.62 -46.64
N ALA A 41 -12.52 -45.44 -46.05
CA ALA A 41 -11.34 -44.66 -46.32
C ALA A 41 -10.17 -45.42 -45.69
N GLN A 42 -9.26 -45.91 -46.54
CA GLN A 42 -7.95 -46.42 -46.15
C GLN A 42 -7.19 -45.25 -45.49
N GLN A 43 -7.39 -45.07 -44.18
CA GLN A 43 -6.56 -44.17 -43.38
C GLN A 43 -5.16 -44.75 -43.39
N ILE A 44 -4.29 -44.15 -44.20
CA ILE A 44 -2.86 -44.16 -43.95
C ILE A 44 -2.69 -43.41 -42.63
N GLN A 45 -2.83 -44.11 -41.49
CA GLN A 45 -2.31 -43.59 -40.23
C GLN A 45 -0.80 -43.55 -40.42
N PRO A 46 -0.16 -42.37 -40.49
CA PRO A 46 1.28 -42.33 -40.36
C PRO A 46 1.59 -43.06 -39.05
N SER A 47 2.43 -44.09 -39.11
CA SER A 47 2.94 -44.72 -37.90
C SER A 47 3.44 -43.58 -37.02
N LEU A 48 2.81 -43.37 -35.86
CA LEU A 48 3.29 -42.41 -34.89
C LEU A 48 4.70 -42.86 -34.54
N ASN A 49 5.69 -42.28 -35.21
CA ASN A 49 7.07 -42.42 -34.82
C ASN A 49 7.11 -41.90 -33.39
N SER A 50 7.25 -42.83 -32.45
CA SER A 50 7.24 -42.51 -31.03
C SER A 50 8.30 -41.44 -30.79
N ILE A 51 7.89 -40.26 -30.32
CA ILE A 51 8.83 -39.20 -29.93
C ILE A 51 9.83 -39.81 -28.94
N PRO A 52 11.14 -39.77 -29.23
CA PRO A 52 12.14 -40.32 -28.32
C PRO A 52 12.00 -39.72 -26.93
N ALA A 53 12.11 -40.54 -25.89
CA ALA A 53 12.01 -40.09 -24.51
C ALA A 53 13.30 -40.37 -23.73
N VAL A 54 13.74 -39.39 -22.95
CA VAL A 54 14.86 -39.53 -22.01
C VAL A 54 14.37 -39.28 -20.58
N ALA A 55 15.07 -39.83 -19.58
CA ALA A 55 14.61 -39.74 -18.20
C ALA A 55 14.81 -38.33 -17.61
N THR A 56 15.98 -37.73 -17.87
CA THR A 56 16.40 -36.47 -17.22
C THR A 56 17.01 -35.46 -18.20
N ILE A 57 17.20 -34.23 -17.75
CA ILE A 57 17.96 -33.20 -18.49
C ILE A 57 19.42 -33.60 -18.67
N ALA A 58 20.01 -34.33 -17.71
CA ALA A 58 21.35 -34.87 -17.84
C ALA A 58 21.47 -35.86 -19.01
N ASP A 59 20.44 -36.69 -19.23
CA ASP A 59 20.36 -37.60 -20.37
C ASP A 59 20.19 -36.83 -21.69
N LEU A 60 19.34 -35.78 -21.69
CA LEU A 60 19.16 -34.90 -22.86
C LEU A 60 20.49 -34.27 -23.30
N ARG A 61 21.34 -33.84 -22.36
CA ARG A 61 22.68 -33.29 -22.66
C ARG A 61 23.59 -34.29 -23.38
N ASN A 62 23.41 -35.60 -23.19
CA ASN A 62 24.23 -36.64 -23.81
C ASN A 62 23.67 -37.10 -25.17
N LEU A 63 22.46 -36.66 -25.55
CA LEU A 63 21.81 -37.06 -26.80
C LEU A 63 22.47 -36.36 -28.00
N ILE A 64 22.75 -37.11 -29.07
CA ILE A 64 23.25 -36.56 -30.34
C ILE A 64 22.08 -35.90 -31.06
N ALA A 65 22.08 -34.57 -31.08
CA ALA A 65 20.99 -33.79 -31.64
C ALA A 65 21.15 -33.53 -33.15
N LYS A 66 20.05 -33.61 -33.89
CA LYS A 66 19.93 -33.18 -35.29
C LYS A 66 18.94 -32.02 -35.41
N PRO A 67 19.07 -31.15 -36.43
CA PRO A 67 18.10 -30.09 -36.71
C PRO A 67 16.65 -30.62 -36.64
N ASP A 68 15.81 -29.92 -35.89
CA ASP A 68 14.37 -30.20 -35.72
C ASP A 68 14.02 -31.51 -34.99
N ASP A 69 15.00 -32.19 -34.37
CA ASP A 69 14.71 -33.30 -33.47
C ASP A 69 13.80 -32.83 -32.32
N VAL A 70 12.82 -33.66 -31.97
CA VAL A 70 11.95 -33.46 -30.81
C VAL A 70 12.14 -34.61 -29.85
N VAL A 71 12.38 -34.30 -28.58
CA VAL A 71 12.58 -35.28 -27.50
C VAL A 71 11.67 -34.94 -26.33
N TYR A 72 11.07 -35.95 -25.72
CA TYR A 72 10.35 -35.80 -24.45
C TYR A 72 11.26 -36.13 -23.27
N VAL A 73 11.42 -35.18 -22.34
CA VAL A 73 12.14 -35.40 -21.09
C VAL A 73 11.12 -35.67 -19.99
N LYS A 74 11.25 -36.78 -19.26
CA LYS A 74 10.29 -37.14 -18.20
C LYS A 74 10.37 -36.23 -16.98
N TYR A 75 11.58 -35.93 -16.51
CA TYR A 75 11.82 -35.11 -15.31
C TYR A 75 13.03 -34.19 -15.46
N HIS A 76 13.20 -33.21 -14.58
CA HIS A 76 14.40 -32.39 -14.61
C HIS A 76 15.63 -33.22 -14.19
N SER A 77 15.63 -33.72 -12.95
CA SER A 77 16.69 -34.57 -12.41
C SER A 77 16.14 -35.89 -11.85
N ASN A 78 14.94 -35.91 -11.27
CA ASN A 78 14.30 -37.11 -10.76
C ASN A 78 12.77 -36.95 -10.69
N SER A 79 12.04 -38.01 -10.37
CA SER A 79 10.57 -38.00 -10.39
C SER A 79 9.90 -37.00 -9.44
N ILE A 80 10.61 -36.47 -8.44
CA ILE A 80 10.06 -35.57 -7.42
C ILE A 80 10.11 -34.10 -7.85
N ASP A 81 11.13 -33.69 -8.61
CA ASP A 81 11.25 -32.29 -9.07
C ASP A 81 10.26 -31.92 -10.19
N GLY A 82 9.75 -32.92 -10.90
CA GLY A 82 8.87 -32.71 -12.04
C GLY A 82 9.64 -32.11 -13.21
N GLY A 83 9.19 -31.00 -13.79
CA GLY A 83 9.98 -30.25 -14.76
C GLY A 83 10.20 -30.91 -16.14
N GLY A 84 9.60 -32.06 -16.41
CA GLY A 84 9.61 -32.69 -17.74
C GLY A 84 8.94 -31.85 -18.82
N GLY A 85 8.99 -32.31 -20.07
CA GLY A 85 8.39 -31.62 -21.22
C GLY A 85 9.04 -31.98 -22.55
N HIS A 86 8.50 -31.41 -23.62
CA HIS A 86 9.07 -31.54 -24.96
C HIS A 86 10.21 -30.54 -25.15
N PHE A 87 11.28 -30.97 -25.81
CA PHE A 87 12.39 -30.14 -26.24
C PHE A 87 12.58 -30.33 -27.74
N MET A 88 12.87 -29.24 -28.44
CA MET A 88 13.20 -29.25 -29.86
C MET A 88 14.63 -28.76 -30.03
N TRP A 89 15.43 -29.44 -30.85
CA TRP A 89 16.77 -28.98 -31.18
C TRP A 89 16.70 -27.83 -32.18
N ARG A 90 17.23 -26.67 -31.79
CA ARG A 90 17.18 -25.43 -32.56
C ARG A 90 18.58 -24.98 -32.94
N THR A 91 18.70 -24.46 -34.17
CA THR A 91 19.98 -24.00 -34.73
C THR A 91 19.92 -22.56 -35.24
N ASP A 92 18.89 -21.81 -34.86
CA ASP A 92 18.75 -20.39 -35.17
C ASP A 92 19.96 -19.58 -34.66
N ALA A 93 20.26 -18.44 -35.30
CA ALA A 93 21.46 -17.65 -35.00
C ALA A 93 21.57 -17.23 -33.52
N ILE A 94 20.44 -16.91 -32.89
CA ILE A 94 20.37 -16.49 -31.48
C ILE A 94 20.84 -17.55 -30.48
N PHE A 95 20.78 -18.83 -30.86
CA PHE A 95 21.26 -19.97 -30.05
C PHE A 95 22.73 -20.30 -30.31
N LYS A 96 23.35 -19.70 -31.32
CA LYS A 96 24.75 -19.91 -31.72
C LYS A 96 25.67 -18.76 -31.31
N ASP A 97 25.14 -17.54 -31.19
CA ASP A 97 25.91 -16.36 -30.79
C ASP A 97 26.32 -16.42 -29.31
N SER A 98 27.62 -16.57 -29.02
CA SER A 98 28.15 -16.64 -27.65
C SER A 98 27.87 -15.39 -26.80
N LYS A 99 27.50 -14.26 -27.42
CA LYS A 99 27.10 -13.04 -26.71
C LYS A 99 25.63 -13.04 -26.31
N SER A 100 24.79 -13.82 -27.00
CA SER A 100 23.37 -13.98 -26.68
C SER A 100 23.20 -14.71 -25.35
N TYR A 101 22.21 -14.30 -24.56
CA TYR A 101 21.79 -15.07 -23.39
C TYR A 101 21.27 -16.46 -23.79
N PHE A 102 20.55 -16.54 -24.91
CA PHE A 102 19.90 -17.77 -25.36
C PHE A 102 20.88 -18.85 -25.88
N SER A 103 22.17 -18.54 -26.06
CA SER A 103 23.18 -19.54 -26.44
C SER A 103 23.81 -20.26 -25.24
N LYS A 104 23.39 -19.90 -24.02
CA LYS A 104 23.90 -20.48 -22.77
C LYS A 104 22.93 -21.53 -22.24
N ASP A 105 23.47 -22.61 -21.68
CA ASP A 105 22.68 -23.59 -20.93
C ASP A 105 22.20 -22.93 -19.63
N ASN A 106 20.90 -22.98 -19.37
CA ASN A 106 20.30 -22.43 -18.15
C ASN A 106 19.72 -23.49 -17.22
N ASP A 107 20.02 -24.77 -17.48
CA ASP A 107 19.55 -25.92 -16.71
C ASP A 107 18.02 -25.90 -16.51
N GLY A 108 17.26 -25.56 -17.57
CA GLY A 108 15.82 -25.71 -17.52
C GLY A 108 15.06 -25.57 -18.84
N THR A 109 15.18 -24.42 -19.51
CA THR A 109 14.48 -24.15 -20.79
C THR A 109 15.42 -24.20 -22.00
N LEU A 110 16.71 -23.98 -21.79
CA LEU A 110 17.77 -24.00 -22.78
C LEU A 110 18.86 -24.98 -22.32
N ILE A 111 19.01 -26.11 -23.02
CA ILE A 111 19.94 -27.18 -22.64
C ILE A 111 20.97 -27.41 -23.74
N LYS A 112 22.26 -27.24 -23.39
CA LYS A 112 23.35 -27.43 -24.34
C LYS A 112 23.75 -28.90 -24.39
N ALA A 113 23.68 -29.50 -25.57
CA ALA A 113 24.19 -30.85 -25.77
C ALA A 113 25.72 -30.87 -25.67
N LYS A 114 26.29 -31.89 -25.01
CA LYS A 114 27.76 -32.01 -24.83
C LYS A 114 28.49 -32.26 -26.14
N SER A 115 27.88 -33.02 -27.05
CA SER A 115 28.51 -33.46 -28.31
C SER A 115 28.22 -32.53 -29.49
N ALA A 116 27.34 -31.54 -29.35
CA ALA A 116 26.92 -30.67 -30.44
C ALA A 116 27.17 -29.18 -30.14
N THR A 117 27.98 -28.53 -30.97
CA THR A 117 28.38 -27.13 -30.78
C THR A 117 27.44 -26.13 -31.45
N GLY A 118 26.65 -26.57 -32.45
CA GLY A 118 25.89 -25.71 -33.36
C GLY A 118 24.41 -25.45 -33.05
N GLY A 119 23.92 -25.74 -31.83
CA GLY A 119 22.53 -25.51 -31.47
C GLY A 119 22.24 -25.58 -29.98
N MET A 120 20.95 -25.64 -29.64
CA MET A 120 20.41 -25.71 -28.29
C MET A 120 19.15 -26.59 -28.27
N TRP A 121 18.97 -27.40 -27.23
CA TRP A 121 17.66 -27.98 -26.95
C TRP A 121 16.79 -26.90 -26.29
N VAL A 122 15.71 -26.53 -26.95
CA VAL A 122 14.79 -25.49 -26.49
C VAL A 122 13.49 -26.13 -26.06
N ARG A 123 13.09 -25.89 -24.81
CA ARG A 123 11.83 -26.39 -24.25
C ARG A 123 10.65 -25.82 -25.03
N GLN A 124 9.72 -26.69 -25.39
CA GLN A 124 8.44 -26.32 -25.99
C GLN A 124 7.39 -26.21 -24.89
N TYR A 125 6.86 -25.01 -24.70
CA TYR A 125 5.80 -24.74 -23.73
C TYR A 125 4.91 -23.61 -24.23
N ASP A 126 3.68 -23.58 -23.73
CA ASP A 126 2.75 -22.46 -23.86
C ASP A 126 2.44 -21.91 -22.46
N GLY A 127 2.13 -20.62 -22.35
CA GLY A 127 1.86 -19.96 -21.08
C GLY A 127 3.12 -19.59 -20.29
N TYR A 128 3.17 -19.93 -19.00
CA TYR A 128 4.14 -19.40 -18.04
C TYR A 128 5.47 -20.17 -17.98
N VAL A 129 6.53 -19.47 -17.55
CA VAL A 129 7.81 -20.09 -17.18
C VAL A 129 7.64 -20.79 -15.84
N ASN A 130 7.47 -22.10 -15.85
CA ASN A 130 7.24 -22.87 -14.63
C ASN A 130 8.54 -23.04 -13.84
N LEU A 131 8.52 -22.73 -12.54
CA LEU A 131 9.66 -22.91 -11.63
C LEU A 131 10.25 -24.33 -11.68
N ARG A 132 9.42 -25.36 -11.84
CA ARG A 132 9.87 -26.77 -11.95
C ARG A 132 10.69 -27.04 -13.20
N TYR A 133 10.60 -26.22 -14.25
CA TYR A 133 11.45 -26.38 -15.43
C TYR A 133 12.93 -26.31 -15.08
N PHE A 134 13.31 -25.63 -14.00
CA PHE A 134 14.68 -25.45 -13.54
C PHE A 134 15.09 -26.47 -12.45
N GLY A 135 14.26 -27.48 -12.18
CA GLY A 135 14.57 -28.51 -11.18
C GLY A 135 14.44 -28.06 -9.73
N ALA A 136 13.60 -27.04 -9.48
CA ALA A 136 13.30 -26.61 -8.12
C ALA A 136 12.55 -27.70 -7.35
N ASN A 137 12.98 -27.92 -6.12
CA ASN A 137 12.29 -28.68 -5.09
C ASN A 137 12.28 -27.87 -3.78
N SER A 138 11.81 -28.46 -2.68
CA SER A 138 11.68 -27.76 -1.39
C SER A 138 13.00 -27.27 -0.78
N LYS A 139 14.17 -27.77 -1.22
CA LYS A 139 15.48 -27.45 -0.61
C LYS A 139 16.36 -26.52 -1.45
N ASN A 140 16.22 -26.54 -2.77
CA ASN A 140 17.09 -25.81 -3.71
C ASN A 140 16.34 -24.73 -4.49
N THR A 141 15.28 -24.15 -3.92
CA THR A 141 14.40 -23.25 -4.68
C THR A 141 15.07 -21.93 -5.03
N ASN A 142 15.87 -21.36 -4.13
CA ASN A 142 16.44 -20.02 -4.28
C ASN A 142 17.09 -19.76 -5.64
N GLU A 143 18.10 -20.56 -6.01
CA GLU A 143 18.85 -20.38 -7.25
C GLU A 143 17.99 -20.69 -8.48
N LYS A 144 17.05 -21.63 -8.35
CA LYS A 144 16.17 -22.05 -9.44
C LYS A 144 15.06 -21.05 -9.72
N LEU A 145 14.55 -20.38 -8.69
CA LEU A 145 13.61 -19.28 -8.83
C LEU A 145 14.29 -18.07 -9.45
N GLN A 146 15.51 -17.74 -9.02
CA GLN A 146 16.28 -16.66 -9.66
C GLN A 146 16.55 -16.96 -11.14
N ALA A 147 16.95 -18.20 -11.48
CA ALA A 147 17.16 -18.60 -12.87
C ALA A 147 15.89 -18.48 -13.73
N ALA A 148 14.72 -18.80 -13.17
CA ALA A 148 13.43 -18.63 -13.84
C ALA A 148 13.10 -17.15 -14.09
N ILE A 149 13.34 -16.28 -13.11
CA ILE A 149 13.16 -14.83 -13.20
C ILE A 149 14.11 -14.23 -14.23
N ASP A 150 15.39 -14.60 -14.20
CA ASP A 150 16.40 -14.13 -15.15
C ASP A 150 16.02 -14.53 -16.58
N PHE A 151 15.62 -15.79 -16.80
CA PHE A 151 15.14 -16.26 -18.10
C PHE A 151 13.89 -15.49 -18.57
N ALA A 152 12.91 -15.29 -17.68
CA ALA A 152 11.70 -14.52 -18.00
C ALA A 152 12.01 -13.06 -18.34
N SER A 153 13.02 -12.46 -17.71
CA SER A 153 13.45 -11.08 -18.01
C SER A 153 14.00 -10.94 -19.42
N HIS A 154 14.77 -11.93 -19.90
CA HIS A 154 15.29 -11.95 -21.26
C HIS A 154 14.21 -12.19 -22.33
N ASN A 155 13.03 -12.69 -21.94
CA ASN A 155 11.89 -12.77 -22.87
C ASN A 155 11.27 -11.39 -23.18
N ASN A 156 11.70 -10.31 -22.51
CA ASN A 156 11.37 -8.93 -22.90
C ASN A 156 12.24 -8.39 -24.05
N ASP A 157 13.31 -9.10 -24.45
CA ASP A 157 14.17 -8.67 -25.54
C ASP A 157 13.40 -8.76 -26.89
N ASN A 158 13.56 -7.75 -27.77
CA ASN A 158 12.81 -7.63 -29.04
C ASN A 158 12.83 -8.87 -29.94
N ASN A 159 13.84 -9.73 -29.80
CA ASN A 159 14.05 -10.92 -30.63
C ASN A 159 14.04 -12.22 -29.81
N ALA A 160 13.42 -12.24 -28.64
CA ALA A 160 13.36 -13.44 -27.80
C ALA A 160 12.70 -14.62 -28.57
N PRO A 161 13.33 -15.81 -28.61
CA PRO A 161 12.80 -16.95 -29.34
C PRO A 161 11.71 -17.69 -28.55
N THR A 162 11.60 -17.41 -27.26
CA THR A 162 10.60 -17.94 -26.34
C THR A 162 9.66 -16.83 -25.89
N LYS A 163 8.47 -17.23 -25.45
CA LYS A 163 7.40 -16.30 -25.05
C LYS A 163 7.14 -16.43 -23.56
N SER A 164 6.60 -15.35 -22.98
CA SER A 164 6.23 -15.17 -21.57
C SER A 164 7.32 -14.61 -20.67
N THR A 165 6.92 -13.56 -19.95
CA THR A 165 7.70 -12.87 -18.94
C THR A 165 7.16 -13.18 -17.54
N THR A 166 6.25 -14.16 -17.44
CA THR A 166 5.62 -14.55 -16.18
C THR A 166 6.21 -15.87 -15.68
N VAL A 167 6.73 -15.84 -14.45
CA VAL A 167 7.19 -17.01 -13.71
C VAL A 167 6.02 -17.57 -12.89
N TYR A 168 5.77 -18.87 -13.05
CA TYR A 168 4.74 -19.59 -12.32
C TYR A 168 5.33 -20.49 -11.24
N ILE A 169 4.82 -20.35 -10.02
CA ILE A 169 5.23 -21.12 -8.84
C ILE A 169 4.09 -22.07 -8.43
N PRO A 170 4.21 -23.38 -8.69
CA PRO A 170 3.16 -24.32 -8.34
C PRO A 170 2.98 -24.45 -6.82
N ASN A 171 1.84 -24.99 -6.40
CA ASN A 171 1.59 -25.34 -5.00
C ASN A 171 2.74 -26.17 -4.42
N GLY A 172 3.06 -25.88 -3.16
CA GLY A 172 4.19 -26.46 -2.45
C GLY A 172 4.85 -25.46 -1.51
N GLY A 173 5.79 -25.98 -0.71
CA GLY A 173 6.68 -25.19 0.12
C GLY A 173 8.05 -25.03 -0.53
N TRP A 174 8.52 -23.80 -0.64
CA TRP A 174 9.72 -23.44 -1.39
C TRP A 174 10.67 -22.60 -0.52
N LEU A 175 11.88 -23.10 -0.27
CA LEU A 175 12.88 -22.39 0.54
C LEU A 175 13.66 -21.38 -0.30
N VAL A 176 13.48 -20.11 0.01
CA VAL A 176 14.06 -18.95 -0.69
C VAL A 176 14.83 -18.06 0.28
N ASP A 177 15.84 -17.35 -0.18
CA ASP A 177 16.71 -16.56 0.69
C ASP A 177 16.79 -15.08 0.28
N LYS A 178 17.30 -14.83 -0.92
CA LYS A 178 17.31 -13.53 -1.57
C LYS A 178 16.89 -13.71 -3.01
N ILE A 179 15.89 -12.96 -3.44
CA ILE A 179 15.40 -12.94 -4.81
C ILE A 179 15.50 -11.51 -5.35
N ASP A 180 16.30 -11.34 -6.39
CA ASP A 180 16.41 -10.08 -7.12
C ASP A 180 15.31 -10.05 -8.19
N LEU A 181 14.32 -9.18 -8.00
CA LEU A 181 13.26 -8.94 -8.98
C LEU A 181 13.84 -8.33 -10.26
N LYS A 182 13.11 -8.42 -11.37
CA LYS A 182 13.55 -7.87 -12.66
C LYS A 182 12.44 -7.05 -13.31
N ASN A 183 12.81 -5.97 -13.96
CA ASN A 183 11.88 -5.14 -14.73
C ASN A 183 11.20 -5.98 -15.83
N GLY A 184 9.88 -5.81 -15.95
CA GLY A 184 9.03 -6.49 -16.92
C GLY A 184 8.77 -7.97 -16.60
N VAL A 185 9.14 -8.47 -15.41
CA VAL A 185 8.86 -9.85 -15.00
C VAL A 185 7.66 -9.89 -14.06
N ASN A 186 6.75 -10.83 -14.29
CA ASN A 186 5.65 -11.11 -13.38
C ASN A 186 5.90 -12.44 -12.66
N ILE A 187 5.44 -12.56 -11.42
CA ILE A 187 5.50 -13.79 -10.63
C ILE A 187 4.07 -14.11 -10.18
N THR A 188 3.64 -15.35 -10.39
CA THR A 188 2.33 -15.79 -9.92
C THR A 188 2.43 -17.18 -9.31
N GLY A 189 1.86 -17.34 -8.12
CA GLY A 189 1.62 -18.64 -7.54
C GLY A 189 0.32 -19.26 -8.06
N ASP A 190 0.17 -20.56 -7.86
CA ASP A 190 -1.07 -21.27 -8.17
C ASP A 190 -2.19 -20.92 -7.18
N SER A 191 -1.84 -20.69 -5.92
CA SER A 191 -2.80 -20.34 -4.86
C SER A 191 -2.13 -19.61 -3.70
N LYS A 192 -2.79 -18.57 -3.17
CA LYS A 192 -2.34 -17.89 -1.95
C LYS A 192 -2.19 -18.85 -0.77
N GLU A 193 -3.04 -19.87 -0.67
CA GLU A 193 -3.03 -20.77 0.48
C GLU A 193 -1.99 -21.89 0.39
N LEU A 194 -1.64 -22.30 -0.83
CA LEU A 194 -0.88 -23.53 -1.08
C LEU A 194 0.47 -23.30 -1.77
N THR A 195 0.70 -22.15 -2.42
CA THR A 195 2.02 -21.72 -2.89
C THR A 195 2.70 -20.92 -1.79
N ILE A 196 3.62 -21.56 -1.04
CA ILE A 196 4.25 -20.98 0.13
C ILE A 196 5.76 -20.81 -0.10
N LEU A 197 6.23 -19.58 0.03
CA LEU A 197 7.64 -19.24 0.05
C LEU A 197 8.11 -19.09 1.50
N TYR A 198 9.11 -19.87 1.90
CA TYR A 198 9.72 -19.82 3.23
C TYR A 198 11.06 -19.10 3.12
N ALA A 199 11.22 -18.00 3.86
CA ALA A 199 12.52 -17.36 4.01
C ALA A 199 13.47 -18.32 4.76
N LYS A 200 14.63 -18.63 4.18
CA LYS A 200 15.65 -19.45 4.83
C LYS A 200 16.11 -18.81 6.13
N THR A 201 16.15 -19.60 7.20
CA THR A 201 16.80 -19.21 8.46
C THR A 201 18.32 -19.46 8.38
N ALA A 202 19.08 -18.99 9.38
CA ALA A 202 20.52 -19.29 9.47
C ALA A 202 20.80 -20.81 9.53
N GLU A 203 19.93 -21.59 10.20
CA GLU A 203 20.05 -23.05 10.29
C GLU A 203 19.86 -23.74 8.92
N GLU A 204 19.11 -23.12 8.02
CA GLU A 204 18.85 -23.58 6.67
C GLU A 204 19.88 -23.06 5.65
N GLY A 205 20.94 -22.41 6.13
CA GLY A 205 21.97 -21.79 5.31
C GLY A 205 21.53 -20.49 4.63
N GLY A 206 20.53 -19.79 5.18
CA GLY A 206 20.14 -18.47 4.74
C GLY A 206 21.23 -17.42 5.00
N THR A 207 21.37 -16.48 4.09
CA THR A 207 22.30 -15.35 4.23
C THR A 207 21.70 -14.25 5.09
N GLU A 208 22.54 -13.46 5.74
CA GLU A 208 22.15 -12.26 6.50
C GLU A 208 21.82 -11.09 5.56
N VAL A 209 20.91 -11.31 4.63
CA VAL A 209 20.36 -10.25 3.78
C VAL A 209 19.18 -9.57 4.49
N PRO A 210 19.03 -8.24 4.36
CA PRO A 210 18.01 -7.51 5.10
C PRO A 210 16.59 -7.76 4.57
N TYR A 211 16.43 -8.17 3.32
CA TYR A 211 15.12 -8.41 2.70
C TYR A 211 15.13 -9.64 1.79
N LEU A 212 13.97 -10.29 1.68
CA LEU A 212 13.78 -11.46 0.81
C LEU A 212 13.68 -11.07 -0.67
N PHE A 213 12.97 -9.98 -0.97
CA PHE A 213 12.78 -9.46 -2.32
C PHE A 213 13.32 -8.04 -2.43
N GLU A 214 14.20 -7.82 -3.39
CA GLU A 214 14.76 -6.50 -3.71
C GLU A 214 14.58 -6.18 -5.19
N VAL A 215 14.52 -4.89 -5.52
CA VAL A 215 14.47 -4.40 -6.90
C VAL A 215 15.83 -3.86 -7.36
N PRO A 216 16.20 -4.02 -8.63
CA PRO A 216 17.44 -3.48 -9.18
C PRO A 216 17.36 -1.97 -9.35
N SER A 217 18.51 -1.34 -9.66
CA SER A 217 18.55 0.06 -10.06
C SER A 217 17.79 0.32 -11.37
N GLY A 218 17.26 1.54 -11.48
CA GLY A 218 16.43 1.98 -12.59
C GLY A 218 14.94 1.71 -12.39
N PRO A 219 14.11 2.11 -13.37
CA PRO A 219 12.67 1.87 -13.30
C PRO A 219 12.34 0.37 -13.38
N VAL A 220 11.53 -0.11 -12.44
CA VAL A 220 11.15 -1.52 -12.35
C VAL A 220 9.64 -1.66 -12.39
N ASN A 221 9.13 -2.33 -13.41
CA ASN A 221 7.75 -2.79 -13.48
C ASN A 221 7.70 -4.28 -13.14
N VAL A 222 6.97 -4.67 -12.10
CA VAL A 222 6.85 -6.05 -11.63
C VAL A 222 5.41 -6.30 -11.21
N SER A 223 4.92 -7.52 -11.36
CA SER A 223 3.68 -7.91 -10.69
C SER A 223 3.85 -9.23 -9.95
N ILE A 224 3.32 -9.32 -8.74
CA ILE A 224 3.41 -10.53 -7.90
C ILE A 224 2.02 -10.90 -7.41
N SER A 225 1.65 -12.18 -7.51
CA SER A 225 0.31 -12.61 -7.10
C SER A 225 0.21 -14.04 -6.58
N ASN A 226 -0.87 -14.30 -5.82
CA ASN A 226 -1.36 -15.64 -5.46
C ASN A 226 -0.34 -16.51 -4.70
N LEU A 227 0.31 -15.96 -3.68
CA LEU A 227 1.28 -16.71 -2.88
C LEU A 227 1.30 -16.26 -1.42
N LYS A 228 1.79 -17.12 -0.54
CA LYS A 228 2.04 -16.83 0.88
C LYS A 228 3.53 -16.85 1.15
N ILE A 229 4.00 -15.90 1.95
CA ILE A 229 5.41 -15.71 2.26
C ILE A 229 5.56 -15.73 3.77
N LEU A 230 6.41 -16.63 4.28
CA LEU A 230 6.64 -16.82 5.70
C LEU A 230 8.09 -16.47 6.05
N GLY A 231 8.29 -15.75 7.15
CA GLY A 231 9.61 -15.33 7.66
C GLY A 231 10.51 -16.46 8.17
N GLY A 232 10.10 -17.71 8.02
CA GLY A 232 10.82 -18.92 8.42
C GLY A 232 9.93 -20.15 8.27
N VAL A 233 10.52 -21.36 8.34
CA VAL A 233 9.77 -22.62 8.26
C VAL A 233 8.94 -22.94 9.49
N LYS A 234 9.33 -22.42 10.65
CA LYS A 234 8.63 -22.60 11.91
C LYS A 234 8.29 -21.23 12.48
N PHE A 235 7.07 -21.11 12.99
CA PHE A 235 6.50 -19.87 13.50
C PHE A 235 7.22 -19.28 14.74
N ARG A 236 8.29 -19.92 15.24
CA ARG A 236 8.98 -19.61 16.51
C ARG A 236 10.47 -19.96 16.57
N GLU A 237 11.11 -20.28 15.45
CA GLU A 237 12.58 -20.35 15.44
C GLU A 237 13.15 -18.94 15.40
N THR A 238 14.44 -18.76 15.68
CA THR A 238 15.15 -17.48 15.55
C THR A 238 14.98 -16.96 14.13
N VAL A 239 13.93 -16.17 13.93
CA VAL A 239 13.58 -15.60 12.63
C VAL A 239 14.76 -14.68 12.28
N PRO A 240 15.35 -14.80 11.09
CA PRO A 240 16.38 -13.85 10.67
C PRO A 240 15.82 -12.44 10.76
N PHE A 241 16.66 -11.45 11.10
CA PHE A 241 16.26 -10.04 11.06
C PHE A 241 16.13 -9.58 9.60
N LYS A 242 15.10 -10.09 8.94
CA LYS A 242 14.83 -9.94 7.53
C LYS A 242 13.41 -9.39 7.35
N GLY A 243 13.22 -8.48 6.40
CA GLY A 243 11.93 -8.05 5.90
C GLY A 243 11.51 -8.82 4.64
N CYS A 244 10.26 -8.66 4.19
CA CYS A 244 9.81 -9.39 3.00
C CYS A 244 10.15 -8.63 1.71
N PHE A 245 9.52 -7.48 1.47
CA PHE A 245 9.76 -6.67 0.27
C PHE A 245 10.50 -5.38 0.58
N HIS A 246 11.52 -5.07 -0.21
CA HIS A 246 12.17 -3.76 -0.22
C HIS A 246 12.25 -3.19 -1.63
N PHE A 247 11.39 -2.21 -1.88
CA PHE A 247 11.31 -1.45 -3.11
C PHE A 247 12.12 -0.18 -2.95
N LYS A 248 13.45 -0.34 -2.96
CA LYS A 248 14.39 0.77 -2.87
C LYS A 248 14.64 1.39 -4.24
N ALA A 249 14.21 2.62 -4.43
CA ALA A 249 14.52 3.37 -5.62
C ALA A 249 16.02 3.70 -5.67
N SER A 250 16.68 3.19 -6.70
CA SER A 250 18.10 3.44 -6.95
C SER A 250 18.28 3.91 -8.39
N ALA A 251 19.06 4.97 -8.58
CA ALA A 251 19.24 5.60 -9.89
C ALA A 251 19.88 4.64 -10.91
N SER A 252 19.32 4.63 -12.12
CA SER A 252 19.99 4.12 -13.32
C SER A 252 21.02 5.14 -13.84
N LYS A 253 21.64 4.84 -14.99
CA LYS A 253 22.49 5.80 -15.72
C LYS A 253 21.75 7.08 -16.13
N ASN A 254 20.42 7.04 -16.26
CA ASN A 254 19.58 8.18 -16.64
C ASN A 254 19.04 8.96 -15.44
N ASN A 255 19.49 8.66 -14.21
CA ASN A 255 19.04 9.30 -12.97
C ASN A 255 17.54 9.13 -12.68
N ASP A 256 16.95 8.05 -13.19
CA ASP A 256 15.61 7.56 -12.91
C ASP A 256 15.67 6.22 -12.16
N GLY A 257 14.61 5.89 -11.42
CA GLY A 257 14.60 4.70 -10.58
C GLY A 257 13.29 4.47 -9.83
N GLY A 258 13.23 3.37 -9.09
CA GLY A 258 12.09 3.00 -8.27
C GLY A 258 11.17 1.98 -8.95
N THR A 259 10.10 1.64 -8.25
CA THR A 259 9.09 0.68 -8.73
C THR A 259 7.92 1.43 -9.34
N TRP A 260 7.55 1.07 -10.56
CA TRP A 260 6.57 1.79 -11.37
C TRP A 260 5.51 0.85 -11.89
N SER A 261 4.28 1.33 -12.07
CA SER A 261 3.19 0.63 -12.76
C SER A 261 3.06 -0.85 -12.38
N SER A 262 3.20 -1.14 -11.08
CA SER A 262 3.37 -2.50 -10.56
C SER A 262 2.16 -2.91 -9.72
N SER A 263 1.85 -4.21 -9.72
CA SER A 263 0.68 -4.73 -9.02
C SER A 263 1.02 -5.92 -8.12
N PHE A 264 0.49 -5.90 -6.90
CA PHE A 264 0.69 -6.94 -5.90
C PHE A 264 -0.69 -7.41 -5.44
N LYS A 265 -1.01 -8.68 -5.67
CA LYS A 265 -2.39 -9.16 -5.49
C LYS A 265 -2.47 -10.49 -4.77
N ASN A 266 -3.36 -10.57 -3.77
CA ASN A 266 -3.70 -11.83 -3.09
C ASN A 266 -2.44 -12.50 -2.49
N ILE A 267 -1.76 -11.77 -1.58
CA ILE A 267 -0.51 -12.19 -0.94
C ILE A 267 -0.67 -12.12 0.57
N ASP A 268 -0.23 -13.18 1.27
CA ASP A 268 -0.05 -13.15 2.72
C ASP A 268 1.45 -13.07 3.05
N ILE A 269 1.85 -12.18 3.95
CA ILE A 269 3.22 -12.00 4.46
C ILE A 269 3.16 -12.17 5.97
N ILE A 270 3.84 -13.17 6.53
CA ILE A 270 3.67 -13.49 7.96
C ILE A 270 5.02 -13.78 8.62
N GLY A 271 5.20 -13.23 9.83
CA GLY A 271 6.26 -13.66 10.75
C GLY A 271 7.66 -13.13 10.42
N PHE A 272 7.76 -12.06 9.63
CA PHE A 272 9.02 -11.35 9.42
C PHE A 272 9.33 -10.44 10.62
N ARG A 273 10.61 -10.40 11.04
CA ARG A 273 11.07 -9.50 12.11
C ARG A 273 11.36 -8.09 11.62
N GLY A 274 11.84 -7.96 10.38
CA GLY A 274 11.99 -6.68 9.70
C GLY A 274 10.65 -6.12 9.20
N ASN A 275 10.71 -5.16 8.29
CA ASN A 275 9.49 -4.62 7.68
C ASN A 275 8.82 -5.66 6.77
N GLY A 276 7.50 -5.75 6.79
CA GLY A 276 6.77 -6.58 5.83
C GLY A 276 6.97 -6.05 4.41
N ILE A 277 6.51 -4.83 4.16
CA ILE A 277 6.74 -4.12 2.90
C ILE A 277 7.45 -2.81 3.22
N TYR A 278 8.55 -2.53 2.53
CA TYR A 278 9.24 -1.25 2.62
C TYR A 278 9.35 -0.59 1.23
N LEU A 279 8.62 0.52 1.06
CA LEU A 279 8.72 1.42 -0.09
C LEU A 279 9.71 2.53 0.26
N GLU A 280 10.93 2.48 -0.28
CA GLU A 280 11.97 3.48 -0.02
C GLU A 280 12.25 4.26 -1.32
N GLY A 281 11.63 5.41 -1.45
CA GLY A 281 11.84 6.33 -2.57
C GLY A 281 13.17 7.08 -2.41
N GLY A 282 13.70 7.57 -3.51
CA GLY A 282 14.92 8.37 -3.49
C GLY A 282 14.65 9.83 -3.10
N VAL A 283 15.75 10.57 -3.00
CA VAL A 283 15.80 11.91 -2.36
C VAL A 283 16.30 12.97 -3.35
N THR A 284 16.99 12.51 -4.40
CA THR A 284 17.53 13.30 -5.50
C THR A 284 17.29 12.55 -6.80
N GLY A 285 16.83 13.24 -7.84
CA GLY A 285 16.50 12.63 -9.13
C GLY A 285 15.06 12.11 -9.19
N ASN A 286 14.73 11.42 -10.28
CA ASN A 286 13.39 10.88 -10.48
C ASN A 286 13.33 9.44 -9.92
N LEU A 287 13.31 9.34 -8.59
CA LEU A 287 13.38 8.08 -7.86
C LEU A 287 12.10 7.76 -7.06
N PRO A 288 10.88 8.01 -7.56
CA PRO A 288 9.67 7.62 -6.84
C PRO A 288 9.43 6.11 -6.96
N ASN A 289 8.79 5.51 -5.95
CA ASN A 289 7.90 4.40 -6.28
C ASN A 289 6.51 4.98 -6.57
N GLN A 290 5.96 4.68 -7.74
CA GLN A 290 4.67 5.24 -8.11
C GLN A 290 3.80 4.41 -9.05
N PHE A 291 2.50 4.72 -9.05
CA PHE A 291 1.47 3.95 -9.75
C PHE A 291 1.46 2.49 -9.28
N LEU A 292 1.43 2.30 -7.96
CA LEU A 292 1.46 0.98 -7.33
C LEU A 292 0.08 0.60 -6.79
N LEU A 293 -0.35 -0.63 -7.11
CA LEU A 293 -1.57 -1.21 -6.57
C LEU A 293 -1.26 -2.44 -5.72
N PHE A 294 -1.65 -2.39 -4.46
CA PHE A 294 -1.63 -3.50 -3.52
C PHE A 294 -3.08 -3.91 -3.22
N GLU A 295 -3.49 -5.08 -3.68
CA GLU A 295 -4.87 -5.57 -3.56
C GLU A 295 -4.90 -6.89 -2.78
N MET A 296 -5.70 -6.96 -1.71
CA MET A 296 -5.80 -8.16 -0.86
C MET A 296 -4.43 -8.63 -0.35
N ILE A 297 -3.64 -7.68 0.16
CA ILE A 297 -2.37 -7.97 0.82
C ILE A 297 -2.60 -8.05 2.33
N ASN A 298 -2.20 -9.14 2.96
CA ASN A 298 -2.25 -9.30 4.40
C ASN A 298 -0.84 -9.42 4.96
N VAL A 299 -0.48 -8.56 5.91
CA VAL A 299 0.82 -8.55 6.56
C VAL A 299 0.65 -8.72 8.06
N GLY A 300 1.21 -9.79 8.63
CA GLY A 300 1.27 -10.04 10.07
C GLY A 300 2.72 -10.05 10.56
N MET A 301 3.03 -9.18 11.52
CA MET A 301 4.38 -9.06 12.06
C MET A 301 4.75 -10.23 12.98
N SER A 302 6.05 -10.47 13.14
CA SER A 302 6.53 -11.41 14.15
C SER A 302 6.35 -10.83 15.55
N THR A 303 6.10 -11.70 16.55
CA THR A 303 6.16 -11.32 17.97
C THR A 303 7.55 -10.85 18.42
N GLU A 304 8.57 -11.08 17.59
CA GLU A 304 9.96 -10.65 17.82
C GLU A 304 10.34 -9.40 17.02
N SER A 305 9.39 -8.79 16.31
CA SER A 305 9.64 -7.55 15.57
C SER A 305 9.95 -6.40 16.55
N PRO A 306 11.06 -5.67 16.39
CA PRO A 306 11.35 -4.51 17.22
C PRO A 306 10.40 -3.37 16.89
N LYS A 307 10.32 -2.37 17.79
CA LYS A 307 9.51 -1.16 17.59
C LYS A 307 9.80 -0.37 16.31
N SER A 308 10.98 -0.57 15.70
CA SER A 308 11.40 0.12 14.48
C SER A 308 10.91 -0.55 13.19
N SER A 309 10.30 -1.73 13.31
CA SER A 309 9.76 -2.48 12.19
C SER A 309 8.27 -2.20 12.05
N SER A 310 7.75 -2.33 10.84
CA SER A 310 6.35 -2.10 10.50
C SER A 310 5.84 -3.16 9.54
N ALA A 311 4.54 -3.43 9.55
CA ALA A 311 3.91 -4.24 8.52
C ALA A 311 4.06 -3.56 7.15
N LEU A 312 3.90 -2.24 7.11
CA LEU A 312 4.17 -1.40 5.95
C LEU A 312 4.99 -0.18 6.37
N LYS A 313 6.09 0.07 5.68
CA LYS A 313 6.90 1.27 5.81
C LYS A 313 6.99 1.98 4.46
N ILE A 314 6.82 3.29 4.47
CA ILE A 314 6.84 4.16 3.30
C ILE A 314 7.73 5.36 3.64
N THR A 315 8.80 5.54 2.87
CA THR A 315 9.72 6.69 3.04
C THR A 315 10.18 7.28 1.73
N GLY A 316 10.63 8.54 1.77
CA GLY A 316 11.16 9.23 0.58
C GLY A 316 10.07 9.60 -0.43
N GLN A 317 10.48 9.81 -1.68
CA GLN A 317 9.57 10.20 -2.76
C GLN A 317 8.61 9.06 -3.13
N GLN A 318 7.30 9.30 -3.01
CA GLN A 318 6.27 8.34 -3.42
C GLN A 318 5.14 9.05 -4.17
N GLY A 319 4.46 8.32 -5.06
CA GLY A 319 3.31 8.85 -5.80
C GLY A 319 2.27 7.78 -6.13
N GLN A 320 0.98 8.10 -6.03
CA GLN A 320 -0.12 7.25 -6.52
C GLN A 320 -0.03 5.79 -6.03
N LEU A 321 0.00 5.62 -4.72
CA LEU A 321 -0.01 4.31 -4.06
C LEU A 321 -1.43 3.98 -3.62
N THR A 322 -1.93 2.78 -3.93
CA THR A 322 -3.25 2.32 -3.47
C THR A 322 -3.14 0.97 -2.78
N PHE A 323 -3.66 0.89 -1.56
CA PHE A 323 -3.86 -0.32 -0.77
C PHE A 323 -5.35 -0.60 -0.67
N LEU A 324 -5.81 -1.63 -1.37
CA LEU A 324 -7.22 -2.00 -1.50
C LEU A 324 -7.48 -3.33 -0.80
N ASN A 325 -8.48 -3.39 0.08
CA ASN A 325 -8.88 -4.62 0.77
C ASN A 325 -7.72 -5.31 1.50
N SER A 326 -6.81 -4.54 2.10
CA SER A 326 -5.55 -5.04 2.68
C SER A 326 -5.59 -5.05 4.21
N ALA A 327 -4.77 -5.86 4.85
CA ALA A 327 -4.65 -5.93 6.30
C ALA A 327 -3.20 -5.76 6.72
N PHE A 328 -2.97 -4.87 7.68
CA PHE A 328 -1.68 -4.61 8.29
C PHE A 328 -1.83 -4.83 9.78
N ASN A 329 -1.16 -5.86 10.29
CA ASN A 329 -1.29 -6.28 11.67
C ASN A 329 0.09 -6.26 12.32
N GLY A 330 0.14 -5.67 13.51
CA GLY A 330 1.25 -5.84 14.43
C GLY A 330 1.29 -7.29 14.93
N PHE A 331 1.46 -7.44 16.23
CA PHE A 331 1.35 -8.74 16.87
C PHE A 331 0.59 -8.62 18.17
N ASN A 332 -0.11 -9.69 18.54
CA ASN A 332 -0.72 -9.84 19.85
C ASN A 332 -0.29 -11.18 20.47
N ASN A 333 0.38 -11.09 21.62
CA ASN A 333 0.72 -12.26 22.41
C ASN A 333 0.26 -12.05 23.86
N ASN A 334 -0.90 -12.62 24.20
CA ASN A 334 -1.50 -12.50 25.54
C ASN A 334 -1.67 -11.03 25.98
N ASN A 335 -2.30 -10.19 25.15
CA ASN A 335 -2.48 -8.74 25.39
C ASN A 335 -1.18 -7.91 25.42
N THR A 336 -0.06 -8.49 24.95
CA THR A 336 1.14 -7.73 24.62
C THR A 336 1.08 -7.39 23.14
N PHE A 337 1.06 -6.10 22.83
CA PHE A 337 0.92 -5.59 21.48
C PHE A 337 2.25 -5.07 20.92
N HIS A 338 2.32 -4.93 19.60
CA HIS A 338 3.47 -4.31 18.94
C HIS A 338 3.68 -2.88 19.45
N LYS A 339 4.91 -2.48 19.77
CA LYS A 339 5.21 -1.18 20.42
C LYS A 339 5.55 -0.04 19.46
N GLY A 340 5.57 -0.34 18.16
CA GLY A 340 5.89 0.61 17.10
C GLY A 340 4.68 0.94 16.25
N HIS A 341 4.97 1.34 15.01
CA HIS A 341 3.97 1.67 14.01
C HIS A 341 3.65 0.45 13.17
N VAL A 342 2.36 0.09 13.07
CA VAL A 342 1.93 -0.96 12.15
C VAL A 342 2.11 -0.50 10.70
N VAL A 343 1.73 0.75 10.41
CA VAL A 343 2.04 1.47 9.18
C VAL A 343 2.78 2.76 9.49
N ASP A 344 3.92 2.95 8.84
CA ASP A 344 4.80 4.11 9.00
C ASP A 344 4.98 4.83 7.67
N ILE A 345 4.45 6.05 7.55
CA ILE A 345 4.64 6.95 6.41
C ILE A 345 5.46 8.12 6.92
N SER A 346 6.76 8.10 6.70
CA SER A 346 7.66 9.13 7.22
C SER A 346 8.54 9.67 6.11
N TYR A 347 9.15 10.84 6.33
CA TYR A 347 10.33 11.17 5.54
C TYR A 347 11.46 10.17 5.88
N GLY A 348 12.25 9.80 4.88
CA GLY A 348 13.39 8.89 5.03
C GLY A 348 14.58 9.54 5.75
N PRO A 349 15.52 8.77 6.30
CA PRO A 349 16.68 9.34 6.98
C PRO A 349 17.51 10.22 6.02
N GLY A 350 17.85 11.44 6.43
CA GLY A 350 18.73 12.35 5.69
C GLY A 350 18.04 13.17 4.61
N ILE A 351 16.71 13.29 4.65
CA ILE A 351 15.92 14.00 3.63
C ILE A 351 15.18 15.22 4.17
N GLU A 352 15.50 15.62 5.41
CA GLU A 352 14.76 16.62 6.18
C GLU A 352 14.59 17.96 5.43
N ASN A 353 15.46 18.26 4.47
CA ASN A 353 15.48 19.55 3.76
C ASN A 353 15.31 19.48 2.23
N LEU A 354 14.99 18.31 1.66
CA LEU A 354 15.04 18.12 0.20
C LEU A 354 13.67 18.18 -0.49
N GLY A 355 12.59 18.43 0.25
CA GLY A 355 11.23 18.56 -0.31
C GLY A 355 10.70 17.29 -1.00
N SER A 356 11.35 16.14 -0.79
CA SER A 356 10.92 14.85 -1.32
C SER A 356 10.22 14.07 -0.22
N TYR A 357 8.92 13.86 -0.39
CA TYR A 357 8.07 13.18 0.60
C TYR A 357 7.04 12.30 -0.09
N SER A 358 6.28 11.56 0.72
CA SER A 358 5.21 10.70 0.23
C SER A 358 3.97 11.52 -0.11
N ALA A 359 3.45 11.35 -1.32
CA ALA A 359 2.23 12.00 -1.76
C ALA A 359 1.26 11.01 -2.43
N VAL A 360 -0.04 11.29 -2.32
CA VAL A 360 -1.10 10.55 -3.02
C VAL A 360 -1.08 9.06 -2.64
N VAL A 361 -1.31 8.79 -1.35
CA VAL A 361 -1.37 7.45 -0.77
C VAL A 361 -2.79 7.16 -0.33
N SER A 362 -3.38 6.05 -0.78
CA SER A 362 -4.76 5.68 -0.47
C SER A 362 -4.84 4.32 0.19
N PHE A 363 -5.54 4.25 1.33
CA PHE A 363 -5.98 3.02 1.97
C PHE A 363 -7.50 2.93 1.87
N ILE A 364 -7.99 1.88 1.22
CA ILE A 364 -9.42 1.70 0.93
C ILE A 364 -9.83 0.33 1.44
N ASN A 365 -10.82 0.29 2.33
CA ASN A 365 -11.31 -0.95 2.95
C ASN A 365 -10.19 -1.80 3.56
N SER A 366 -9.24 -1.14 4.22
CA SER A 366 -8.09 -1.79 4.84
C SER A 366 -8.27 -1.95 6.36
N THR A 367 -7.50 -2.84 6.97
CA THR A 367 -7.51 -3.08 8.42
C THR A 367 -6.14 -2.78 9.01
N PHE A 368 -6.11 -2.12 10.17
CA PHE A 368 -4.90 -1.80 10.94
C PHE A 368 -5.10 -2.26 12.39
N GLN A 369 -4.28 -3.20 12.87
CA GLN A 369 -4.51 -3.80 14.19
C GLN A 369 -3.24 -4.08 14.99
N GLU A 370 -3.43 -4.21 16.31
CA GLU A 370 -2.50 -4.85 17.25
C GLU A 370 -1.14 -4.14 17.42
N GLY A 371 -1.17 -2.83 17.66
CA GLY A 371 0.04 -2.04 17.92
C GLY A 371 -0.21 -0.70 18.64
N ASP A 372 0.85 -0.09 19.15
CA ASP A 372 0.78 1.21 19.81
C ASP A 372 0.34 2.32 18.83
N HIS A 373 0.74 2.22 17.56
CA HIS A 373 0.24 3.10 16.50
C HIS A 373 -0.27 2.27 15.31
N GLY A 374 -1.49 2.52 14.86
CA GLY A 374 -2.03 1.92 13.63
C GLY A 374 -1.36 2.50 12.40
N VAL A 375 -1.63 3.76 12.11
CA VAL A 375 -1.02 4.52 11.00
C VAL A 375 -0.32 5.75 11.57
N TYR A 376 0.99 5.85 11.37
CA TYR A 376 1.79 7.03 11.68
C TYR A 376 2.19 7.75 10.40
N ILE A 377 1.98 9.06 10.35
CA ILE A 377 2.22 9.91 9.18
C ILE A 377 3.05 11.11 9.62
N ASN A 378 4.28 11.25 9.11
CA ASN A 378 5.14 12.40 9.31
C ASN A 378 5.66 12.91 7.96
N TYR A 379 5.40 14.19 7.68
CA TYR A 379 5.72 14.88 6.44
C TYR A 379 5.20 14.15 5.19
N ALA A 380 3.88 14.13 5.02
CA ALA A 380 3.23 13.57 3.83
C ALA A 380 2.05 14.43 3.37
N GLU A 381 1.65 14.25 2.12
CA GLU A 381 0.54 15.00 1.52
C GLU A 381 -0.47 14.10 0.80
N ASN A 382 -1.74 14.53 0.75
CA ASN A 382 -2.79 13.84 0.01
C ASN A 382 -2.92 12.35 0.39
N VAL A 383 -2.89 12.05 1.69
CA VAL A 383 -3.12 10.70 2.20
C VAL A 383 -4.60 10.53 2.48
N THR A 384 -5.21 9.46 1.95
CA THR A 384 -6.62 9.12 2.17
C THR A 384 -6.74 7.76 2.85
N ILE A 385 -7.47 7.73 3.96
CA ILE A 385 -7.81 6.53 4.72
C ILE A 385 -9.34 6.45 4.74
N ASP A 386 -9.90 5.58 3.90
CA ASP A 386 -11.33 5.51 3.64
C ASP A 386 -11.91 4.11 3.88
N ASN A 387 -13.02 4.07 4.61
CA ASN A 387 -13.77 2.85 4.91
C ASN A 387 -12.91 1.74 5.56
N CYS A 388 -11.93 2.12 6.38
CA CYS A 388 -11.00 1.21 7.03
C CYS A 388 -11.44 0.81 8.44
N TRP A 389 -10.85 -0.27 8.95
CA TRP A 389 -11.07 -0.80 10.30
C TRP A 389 -9.81 -0.69 11.15
N PHE A 390 -9.93 -0.03 12.30
CA PHE A 390 -8.85 0.14 13.27
C PHE A 390 -9.21 -0.59 14.55
N GLU A 391 -8.32 -1.46 15.03
CA GLU A 391 -8.63 -2.28 16.20
C GLU A 391 -7.45 -2.62 17.12
N ASN A 392 -7.70 -2.50 18.43
CA ASN A 392 -6.73 -2.83 19.49
C ASN A 392 -5.44 -2.02 19.34
N LEU A 393 -5.58 -0.69 19.41
CA LEU A 393 -4.50 0.25 19.19
C LEU A 393 -4.36 1.25 20.35
N GLY A 394 -3.12 1.64 20.63
CA GLY A 394 -2.84 2.78 21.51
C GLY A 394 -3.32 4.10 20.88
N ASN A 395 -2.86 4.38 19.67
CA ASN A 395 -3.34 5.45 18.81
C ASN A 395 -3.69 4.91 17.41
N ALA A 396 -4.89 5.19 16.91
CA ALA A 396 -5.28 4.62 15.61
C ALA A 396 -4.56 5.30 14.43
N VAL A 397 -4.67 6.62 14.34
CA VAL A 397 -3.99 7.44 13.33
C VAL A 397 -3.25 8.57 14.02
N THR A 398 -1.95 8.70 13.75
CA THR A 398 -1.11 9.81 14.21
C THR A 398 -0.61 10.58 13.00
N VAL A 399 -0.99 11.86 12.89
CA VAL A 399 -0.50 12.79 11.88
C VAL A 399 0.44 13.76 12.57
N ASP A 400 1.73 13.50 12.48
CA ASP A 400 2.79 14.20 13.18
C ASP A 400 3.51 15.18 12.26
N GLY A 401 3.09 16.43 12.33
CA GLY A 401 3.68 17.54 11.61
C GLY A 401 4.71 18.32 12.43
N SER A 402 5.31 17.71 13.46
CA SER A 402 6.28 18.39 14.33
C SER A 402 7.48 18.93 13.56
N ASP A 403 7.96 18.16 12.59
CA ASP A 403 9.10 18.53 11.74
C ASP A 403 8.65 19.35 10.54
N HIS A 404 7.63 18.85 9.84
CA HIS A 404 7.01 19.51 8.69
C HIS A 404 5.52 19.21 8.67
N ALA A 405 4.70 20.22 8.42
CA ALA A 405 3.25 20.05 8.39
C ALA A 405 2.82 19.01 7.34
N CYS A 406 1.93 18.09 7.74
CA CYS A 406 1.25 17.22 6.79
C CYS A 406 0.03 17.95 6.22
N ASN A 407 -0.23 17.79 4.92
CA ASN A 407 -1.32 18.50 4.24
C ASN A 407 -2.31 17.54 3.57
N SER A 408 -3.58 17.91 3.57
CA SER A 408 -4.65 17.18 2.86
C SER A 408 -4.76 15.71 3.29
N ILE A 409 -4.68 15.46 4.60
CA ILE A 409 -4.87 14.12 5.16
C ILE A 409 -6.37 13.89 5.41
N ASN A 410 -6.93 12.83 4.85
CA ASN A 410 -8.36 12.54 4.91
C ASN A 410 -8.60 11.20 5.64
N ILE A 411 -9.36 11.23 6.73
CA ILE A 411 -9.72 10.08 7.56
C ILE A 411 -11.24 9.95 7.53
N LEU A 412 -11.74 9.12 6.61
CA LEU A 412 -13.14 9.10 6.17
C LEU A 412 -13.79 7.73 6.40
N ASN A 413 -15.05 7.73 6.86
CA ASN A 413 -15.91 6.54 6.91
C ASN A 413 -15.31 5.33 7.67
N ASN A 414 -14.37 5.55 8.58
CA ASN A 414 -13.66 4.47 9.25
C ASN A 414 -14.40 3.97 10.49
N ARG A 415 -14.08 2.75 10.91
CA ARG A 415 -14.47 2.23 12.22
C ARG A 415 -13.26 2.13 13.14
N PHE A 416 -13.40 2.69 14.34
CA PHE A 416 -12.43 2.62 15.43
C PHE A 416 -12.99 1.73 16.55
N ALA A 417 -12.39 0.57 16.80
CA ALA A 417 -12.81 -0.38 17.83
C ALA A 417 -11.68 -0.64 18.82
N ASN A 418 -11.78 -0.18 20.07
CA ASN A 418 -10.64 -0.22 21.02
C ASN A 418 -9.37 0.45 20.44
N ALA A 419 -9.55 1.56 19.71
CA ALA A 419 -8.48 2.17 18.92
C ALA A 419 -7.95 3.50 19.51
N ALA A 420 -8.23 3.73 20.79
CA ALA A 420 -7.63 4.76 21.62
C ALA A 420 -7.32 4.09 22.96
N GLY A 421 -6.07 4.11 23.43
CA GLY A 421 -5.66 3.50 24.69
C GLY A 421 -5.98 2.00 24.82
N TYR A 422 -6.17 1.29 23.70
CA TYR A 422 -6.71 -0.07 23.64
C TYR A 422 -8.13 -0.24 24.22
N GLY A 423 -8.87 0.87 24.38
CA GLY A 423 -10.23 0.90 24.91
C GLY A 423 -10.36 0.22 26.27
N ALA A 424 -11.23 -0.78 26.36
CA ALA A 424 -11.45 -1.51 27.60
C ALA A 424 -10.52 -2.71 27.81
N LEU A 425 -9.58 -2.97 26.90
CA LEU A 425 -8.73 -4.15 26.98
C LEU A 425 -7.78 -4.11 28.18
N PRO A 426 -7.38 -5.27 28.73
CA PRO A 426 -6.46 -5.36 29.86
C PRO A 426 -5.00 -5.24 29.40
N VAL A 427 -4.66 -4.13 28.74
CA VAL A 427 -3.29 -3.84 28.29
C VAL A 427 -2.47 -3.25 29.43
N VAL A 428 -1.18 -3.57 29.45
CA VAL A 428 -0.22 -3.13 30.47
C VAL A 428 0.95 -2.38 29.83
N ALA A 429 1.65 -1.59 30.65
CA ALA A 429 2.89 -0.94 30.23
C ALA A 429 3.89 -1.98 29.68
N PRO A 430 4.70 -1.60 28.67
CA PRO A 430 4.99 -0.24 28.23
C PRO A 430 4.17 0.22 27.01
N ASN A 431 3.07 -0.47 26.67
CA ASN A 431 2.16 -0.01 25.62
C ASN A 431 1.45 1.31 26.04
N ILE A 432 0.95 2.05 25.05
CA ILE A 432 0.25 3.33 25.27
C ILE A 432 -1.10 3.07 25.95
N LEU A 433 -1.25 3.49 27.20
CA LEU A 433 -2.46 3.23 28.00
C LEU A 433 -3.52 4.34 27.92
N GLN A 434 -3.14 5.50 27.40
CA GLN A 434 -4.03 6.63 27.16
C GLN A 434 -3.71 7.17 25.77
N GLY A 435 -4.69 7.19 24.88
CA GLY A 435 -4.44 7.56 23.49
C GLY A 435 -5.60 8.27 22.83
N ALA A 436 -5.53 8.35 21.50
CA ALA A 436 -6.58 8.93 20.68
C ALA A 436 -6.87 8.07 19.45
N CYS A 437 -8.11 8.12 18.96
CA CYS A 437 -8.39 7.56 17.63
C CYS A 437 -7.61 8.34 16.57
N VAL A 438 -7.59 9.68 16.67
CA VAL A 438 -6.79 10.53 15.78
C VAL A 438 -5.99 11.54 16.58
N THR A 439 -4.67 11.48 16.46
CA THR A 439 -3.73 12.49 16.97
C THR A 439 -3.25 13.35 15.81
N VAL A 440 -3.32 14.67 15.97
CA VAL A 440 -2.89 15.65 14.95
C VAL A 440 -1.92 16.65 15.56
N ILE A 441 -0.73 16.75 15.02
CA ILE A 441 0.27 17.73 15.41
C ILE A 441 0.56 18.59 14.18
N ASN A 442 0.35 19.90 14.28
CA ASN A 442 0.75 20.88 13.27
C ASN A 442 0.46 20.43 11.81
N SER A 443 -0.74 19.95 11.52
CA SER A 443 -1.12 19.41 10.21
C SER A 443 -2.54 19.81 9.80
N LEU A 444 -2.85 19.70 8.49
CA LEU A 444 -4.17 19.90 7.93
C LEU A 444 -4.88 18.54 7.71
N VAL A 445 -5.91 18.27 8.50
CA VAL A 445 -6.58 16.96 8.55
C VAL A 445 -8.11 17.10 8.52
N THR A 446 -8.75 16.28 7.67
CA THR A 446 -10.21 16.09 7.63
C THR A 446 -10.58 14.75 8.25
N ILE A 447 -11.49 14.77 9.22
CA ILE A 447 -11.92 13.61 10.01
C ILE A 447 -13.45 13.50 9.94
N ALA A 448 -13.97 12.67 9.05
CA ALA A 448 -15.40 12.67 8.74
C ALA A 448 -16.06 11.29 8.70
N ASN A 449 -17.32 11.26 9.15
CA ASN A 449 -18.22 10.10 9.06
C ASN A 449 -17.68 8.81 9.70
N ASN A 450 -16.82 8.93 10.71
CA ASN A 450 -16.25 7.76 11.38
C ASN A 450 -17.17 7.24 12.50
N TYR A 451 -17.01 5.97 12.88
CA TYR A 451 -17.71 5.36 14.01
C TYR A 451 -16.74 4.83 15.06
N VAL A 452 -16.92 5.24 16.33
CA VAL A 452 -16.07 4.82 17.46
C VAL A 452 -16.82 3.89 18.40
N THR A 453 -16.16 2.82 18.84
CA THR A 453 -16.68 1.86 19.82
C THR A 453 -15.55 1.28 20.68
N ALA A 454 -15.93 0.68 21.81
CA ALA A 454 -15.05 -0.16 22.63
C ALA A 454 -15.73 -1.49 22.94
N SER A 455 -14.94 -2.45 23.43
CA SER A 455 -15.39 -3.77 23.88
C SER A 455 -16.27 -3.72 25.14
N ASP A 456 -16.05 -2.74 26.02
CA ASP A 456 -16.91 -2.43 27.16
C ASP A 456 -17.11 -0.92 27.29
N LEU A 457 -18.35 -0.46 27.12
CA LEU A 457 -18.73 0.96 27.14
C LEU A 457 -18.84 1.54 28.57
N ASN A 458 -18.73 0.70 29.61
CA ASN A 458 -18.78 1.12 31.01
C ASN A 458 -17.40 1.12 31.68
N SER A 459 -16.36 0.72 30.96
CA SER A 459 -15.00 0.71 31.49
C SER A 459 -14.54 2.11 31.82
N SER A 460 -13.98 2.32 33.01
CA SER A 460 -13.38 3.60 33.39
C SER A 460 -12.11 3.94 32.59
N LYS A 461 -11.59 3.02 31.78
CA LYS A 461 -10.40 3.29 30.94
C LYS A 461 -10.73 4.23 29.78
N ILE A 462 -11.91 4.08 29.19
CA ILE A 462 -12.30 4.82 27.98
C ILE A 462 -12.63 6.29 28.28
N THR A 463 -12.73 6.70 29.55
CA THR A 463 -13.03 8.08 29.95
C THR A 463 -11.84 9.01 29.79
N ASP A 464 -10.62 8.45 29.72
CA ASP A 464 -9.38 9.20 29.60
C ASP A 464 -8.87 9.24 28.15
N ASP A 465 -9.52 8.50 27.24
CA ASP A 465 -9.16 8.40 25.83
C ASP A 465 -9.88 9.44 24.97
N TYR A 466 -9.19 9.91 23.92
CA TYR A 466 -9.72 10.92 23.02
C TYR A 466 -10.24 10.30 21.72
N PHE A 467 -11.30 10.89 21.15
CA PHE A 467 -11.53 10.73 19.72
C PHE A 467 -10.48 11.50 18.93
N ILE A 468 -10.39 12.82 19.15
CA ILE A 468 -9.42 13.69 18.47
C ILE A 468 -8.54 14.42 19.48
N MET A 469 -7.23 14.26 19.36
CA MET A 469 -6.25 15.06 20.10
C MET A 469 -5.42 15.87 19.11
N ALA A 470 -5.73 17.16 19.02
CA ALA A 470 -5.04 18.09 18.12
C ALA A 470 -4.17 19.08 18.90
N THR A 471 -2.92 19.29 18.47
CA THR A 471 -2.00 20.23 19.10
C THR A 471 -1.20 21.01 18.05
N GLY A 472 -0.97 22.29 18.31
CA GLY A 472 -0.01 23.10 17.54
C GLY A 472 1.42 22.96 18.08
N LEU A 473 2.38 23.58 17.41
CA LEU A 473 3.73 23.77 17.95
C LEU A 473 3.73 24.84 19.07
N PRO A 474 4.75 24.91 19.93
CA PRO A 474 4.84 25.89 21.02
C PRO A 474 4.66 27.37 20.63
N GLU A 475 4.71 27.70 19.33
CA GLU A 475 4.47 29.04 18.79
C GLU A 475 3.56 29.08 17.55
N SER A 476 3.05 27.93 17.10
CA SER A 476 2.18 27.84 15.93
C SER A 476 0.85 27.23 16.32
N ILE A 477 -0.21 27.73 15.72
CA ILE A 477 -1.49 27.07 15.76
C ILE A 477 -1.43 25.81 14.90
N ASN A 478 -2.32 24.86 15.19
CA ASN A 478 -2.50 23.73 14.29
C ASN A 478 -3.03 24.26 12.93
N PRO A 479 -2.38 23.93 11.79
CA PRO A 479 -2.78 24.33 10.44
C PRO A 479 -4.27 24.12 10.18
N GLY A 480 -4.90 23.05 10.64
CA GLY A 480 -6.36 22.98 10.74
C GLY A 480 -6.91 21.56 10.89
N VAL A 481 -7.95 21.39 11.71
CA VAL A 481 -8.67 20.12 11.82
C VAL A 481 -10.14 20.36 11.50
N GLU A 482 -10.63 19.68 10.46
CA GLU A 482 -12.05 19.64 10.14
C GLU A 482 -12.65 18.32 10.64
N ALA A 483 -13.64 18.38 11.52
CA ALA A 483 -14.32 17.20 12.04
C ALA A 483 -15.84 17.32 11.91
N TYR A 484 -16.49 16.35 11.27
CA TYR A 484 -17.94 16.36 11.06
C TYR A 484 -18.53 14.97 10.81
N GLY A 485 -19.81 14.78 11.11
CA GLY A 485 -20.55 13.54 10.80
C GLY A 485 -20.08 12.29 11.56
N ASN A 486 -19.16 12.42 12.51
CA ASN A 486 -18.68 11.31 13.32
C ASN A 486 -19.76 10.85 14.33
N ASN A 487 -19.76 9.55 14.63
CA ASN A 487 -20.73 8.90 15.50
C ASN A 487 -20.02 7.98 16.51
N TYR A 488 -20.66 7.79 17.67
CA TYR A 488 -20.04 7.14 18.81
C TYR A 488 -21.00 6.13 19.44
N ALA A 489 -20.49 4.98 19.86
CA ALA A 489 -21.28 4.00 20.61
C ALA A 489 -21.72 4.52 21.99
N SER A 490 -20.99 5.48 22.55
CA SER A 490 -21.28 6.17 23.82
C SER A 490 -20.80 7.62 23.78
N PRO A 491 -21.53 8.60 24.37
CA PRO A 491 -21.12 10.01 24.38
C PRO A 491 -19.75 10.27 25.03
N VAL A 492 -19.29 9.42 25.95
CA VAL A 492 -17.96 9.57 26.58
C VAL A 492 -16.82 9.51 25.56
N MET A 493 -17.03 8.82 24.43
CA MET A 493 -16.03 8.66 23.37
C MET A 493 -15.95 9.86 22.43
N ASP A 494 -16.78 10.89 22.59
CA ASP A 494 -16.74 12.15 21.82
C ASP A 494 -15.62 13.10 22.28
N MET A 495 -14.85 12.73 23.31
CA MET A 495 -13.86 13.63 23.90
C MET A 495 -12.82 14.08 22.87
N SER A 496 -12.79 15.37 22.56
CA SER A 496 -11.90 15.95 21.56
C SER A 496 -11.27 17.25 22.07
N THR A 497 -10.02 17.52 21.65
CA THR A 497 -9.29 18.74 22.00
C THR A 497 -8.54 19.30 20.79
N GLY A 498 -8.33 20.62 20.78
CA GLY A 498 -7.51 21.33 19.80
C GLY A 498 -8.10 21.54 18.40
N ILE A 499 -9.32 21.07 18.14
CA ILE A 499 -10.05 21.34 16.89
C ILE A 499 -10.32 22.85 16.73
N VAL A 500 -10.72 23.50 17.83
CA VAL A 500 -10.83 24.96 17.89
C VAL A 500 -9.59 25.49 18.60
N PRO A 501 -8.60 26.04 17.88
CA PRO A 501 -7.35 26.49 18.48
C PRO A 501 -7.60 27.68 19.40
N ARG A 502 -6.80 27.74 20.47
CA ARG A 502 -6.75 28.85 21.41
C ARG A 502 -5.53 29.70 21.12
N LEU A 503 -5.75 30.87 20.51
CA LEU A 503 -4.71 31.84 20.20
C LEU A 503 -4.30 32.56 21.48
N THR A 504 -3.00 32.68 21.73
CA THR A 504 -2.46 33.32 22.94
C THR A 504 -1.71 34.61 22.67
N SER A 505 -1.59 35.03 21.41
CA SER A 505 -0.94 36.28 21.04
C SER A 505 -1.52 36.89 19.76
N ILE A 506 -1.36 38.21 19.62
CA ILE A 506 -1.47 38.98 18.37
C ILE A 506 -0.06 39.53 18.14
N ARG A 507 0.55 39.26 16.99
CA ARG A 507 1.91 39.71 16.65
C ARG A 507 1.81 40.72 15.53
N ASP A 508 2.36 41.92 15.70
CA ASP A 508 2.36 42.97 14.68
C ASP A 508 0.97 43.34 14.11
N ASN A 509 -0.07 43.26 14.95
CA ASN A 509 -1.48 43.41 14.59
C ASN A 509 -2.04 42.31 13.66
N ILE A 510 -1.34 41.17 13.55
CA ILE A 510 -1.73 39.98 12.82
C ILE A 510 -2.33 38.97 13.80
N LEU A 511 -3.50 38.43 13.45
CA LEU A 511 -4.11 37.29 14.11
C LEU A 511 -3.91 36.02 13.27
N GLU A 512 -3.08 35.11 13.77
CA GLU A 512 -2.78 33.83 13.13
C GLU A 512 -3.95 32.85 13.33
N CYS A 513 -4.65 32.53 12.24
CA CYS A 513 -5.85 31.68 12.26
C CYS A 513 -5.68 30.38 11.45
N GLY A 514 -4.71 30.31 10.54
CA GLY A 514 -4.42 29.08 9.77
C GLY A 514 -5.62 28.68 8.92
N HIS A 515 -5.88 27.39 8.76
CA HIS A 515 -7.05 26.85 8.03
C HIS A 515 -8.27 26.64 8.95
N ASN A 516 -8.24 27.12 10.19
CA ASN A 516 -9.33 26.89 11.13
C ASN A 516 -10.54 27.75 10.78
N LYS A 517 -11.74 27.17 10.78
CA LYS A 517 -13.01 27.90 10.56
C LYS A 517 -13.54 28.58 11.83
N MET A 518 -12.99 28.23 12.99
CA MET A 518 -13.27 28.87 14.26
C MET A 518 -11.99 28.96 15.09
N VAL A 519 -11.73 30.11 15.70
CA VAL A 519 -10.60 30.32 16.62
C VAL A 519 -11.07 31.05 17.88
N VAL A 520 -10.41 30.75 19.01
CA VAL A 520 -10.64 31.45 20.27
C VAL A 520 -9.40 32.26 20.60
N ALA A 521 -9.51 33.58 20.58
CA ALA A 521 -8.44 34.45 21.05
C ALA A 521 -8.51 34.56 22.58
N ASN A 522 -7.68 33.75 23.23
CA ASN A 522 -7.75 33.40 24.64
C ASN A 522 -6.76 34.21 25.49
N ASN A 523 -7.28 35.06 26.35
CA ASN A 523 -6.53 36.03 27.16
C ASN A 523 -5.65 36.97 26.32
N VAL A 524 -6.05 37.22 25.08
CA VAL A 524 -5.33 38.11 24.16
C VAL A 524 -6.02 39.46 24.09
N SER A 525 -5.25 40.53 24.10
CA SER A 525 -5.72 41.89 23.88
C SER A 525 -4.83 42.59 22.87
N GLY A 526 -5.42 43.38 21.99
CA GLY A 526 -4.66 44.10 20.98
C GLY A 526 -5.53 44.58 19.82
N VAL A 527 -4.89 45.26 18.89
CA VAL A 527 -5.50 45.64 17.63
C VAL A 527 -5.15 44.60 16.57
N VAL A 528 -6.14 44.13 15.82
CA VAL A 528 -5.97 43.26 14.66
C VAL A 528 -6.33 44.06 13.42
N ASN A 529 -5.40 44.17 12.48
CA ASN A 529 -5.67 44.73 11.16
C ASN A 529 -5.43 43.72 10.03
N ILE A 530 -4.83 42.56 10.35
CA ILE A 530 -4.62 41.45 9.43
C ILE A 530 -5.10 40.15 10.06
N ILE A 531 -5.96 39.43 9.36
CA ILE A 531 -6.23 38.01 9.63
C ILE A 531 -5.34 37.18 8.71
N ASN A 532 -4.45 36.38 9.29
CA ASN A 532 -3.63 35.43 8.53
C ASN A 532 -4.30 34.05 8.55
N SER A 533 -4.95 33.69 7.44
CA SER A 533 -5.71 32.45 7.32
C SER A 533 -5.64 31.87 5.91
N THR A 534 -5.59 30.55 5.85
CA THR A 534 -5.57 29.74 4.63
C THR A 534 -6.95 29.16 4.28
N VAL A 535 -8.03 29.61 4.93
CA VAL A 535 -9.40 29.30 4.46
C VAL A 535 -9.59 29.81 3.03
N ASN A 536 -10.48 29.18 2.27
CA ASN A 536 -10.75 29.55 0.88
C ASN A 536 -11.69 30.75 0.77
N ALA A 537 -11.70 31.41 -0.38
CA ALA A 537 -12.67 32.46 -0.66
C ALA A 537 -14.11 31.92 -0.61
N GLY A 538 -15.02 32.72 -0.07
CA GLY A 538 -16.39 32.35 0.25
C GLY A 538 -16.55 31.63 1.60
N GLU A 539 -15.48 31.12 2.21
CA GLU A 539 -15.55 30.51 3.55
C GLU A 539 -15.59 31.57 4.64
N THR A 540 -16.21 31.23 5.78
CA THR A 540 -16.35 32.12 6.93
C THR A 540 -15.53 31.60 8.11
N LEU A 541 -14.66 32.47 8.63
CA LEU A 541 -13.88 32.30 9.85
C LEU A 541 -14.61 32.98 11.01
N TYR A 542 -14.84 32.24 12.10
CA TYR A 542 -15.38 32.78 13.35
C TYR A 542 -14.27 33.03 14.37
N ILE A 543 -14.20 34.24 14.91
CA ILE A 543 -13.25 34.61 15.96
C ILE A 543 -14.02 34.94 17.23
N LYS A 544 -13.77 34.17 18.30
CA LYS A 544 -14.30 34.41 19.64
C LYS A 544 -13.26 35.07 20.53
N SER A 545 -13.63 36.13 21.24
CA SER A 545 -12.82 36.66 22.35
C SER A 545 -13.09 35.86 23.63
N ALA A 546 -12.04 35.53 24.37
CA ALA A 546 -12.16 34.91 25.69
C ALA A 546 -11.16 35.56 26.67
N GLY A 547 -11.65 36.02 27.82
CA GLY A 547 -10.89 36.62 28.92
C GLY A 547 -10.42 38.06 28.73
N ARG A 548 -10.26 38.55 27.49
CA ARG A 548 -9.82 39.93 27.20
C ARG A 548 -10.40 40.48 25.90
N THR A 549 -10.51 41.81 25.83
CA THR A 549 -11.05 42.55 24.68
C THR A 549 -10.06 42.59 23.50
N ILE A 550 -10.59 42.41 22.29
CA ILE A 550 -9.83 42.49 21.03
C ILE A 550 -10.49 43.49 20.08
N THR A 551 -9.70 44.31 19.41
CA THR A 551 -10.21 45.32 18.47
C THR A 551 -9.74 45.03 17.06
N PHE A 552 -10.66 44.74 16.14
CA PHE A 552 -10.42 44.71 14.71
C PHE A 552 -10.47 46.13 14.15
N LYS A 553 -9.51 46.49 13.31
CA LYS A 553 -9.42 47.83 12.73
C LYS A 553 -9.12 47.75 11.24
N GLU A 554 -9.95 48.40 10.45
CA GLU A 554 -9.73 48.57 9.01
C GLU A 554 -8.61 49.60 8.78
N THR A 555 -7.61 49.25 7.98
CA THR A 555 -6.46 50.12 7.67
C THR A 555 -6.02 49.94 6.23
N ASN A 556 -5.36 50.94 5.64
CA ASN A 556 -4.86 50.89 4.25
C ASN A 556 -3.79 49.82 4.01
N ARG A 557 -3.25 49.19 5.06
CA ARG A 557 -2.26 48.10 4.99
C ARG A 557 -2.80 46.78 5.56
N GLY A 558 -4.06 46.75 5.95
CA GLY A 558 -4.73 45.57 6.50
C GLY A 558 -5.50 44.80 5.43
N ASN A 559 -6.14 43.73 5.85
CA ASN A 559 -6.99 42.91 4.97
C ASN A 559 -8.41 42.75 5.52
N LEU A 560 -8.90 43.72 6.31
CA LEU A 560 -10.24 43.69 6.91
C LEU A 560 -11.17 44.68 6.21
N LEU A 561 -12.44 44.30 6.05
CA LEU A 561 -13.52 45.17 5.61
C LEU A 561 -14.67 45.14 6.64
N LEU A 562 -14.83 46.21 7.41
CA LEU A 562 -15.73 46.26 8.58
C LEU A 562 -17.08 46.95 8.31
N SER A 563 -17.48 47.02 7.03
CA SER A 563 -18.81 47.44 6.58
C SER A 563 -19.34 48.72 7.25
N LYS A 564 -18.54 49.81 7.23
CA LYS A 564 -18.82 51.22 7.64
C LYS A 564 -18.38 51.66 9.05
N THR A 565 -17.96 50.75 9.93
CA THR A 565 -17.60 51.13 11.32
C THR A 565 -16.14 51.53 11.48
N GLY A 566 -15.25 51.15 10.56
CA GLY A 566 -13.80 51.38 10.62
C GLY A 566 -13.08 50.61 11.75
N SER A 567 -13.80 50.18 12.78
CA SER A 567 -13.33 49.30 13.85
C SER A 567 -14.46 48.49 14.47
N LEU A 568 -14.14 47.29 14.95
CA LEU A 568 -15.02 46.41 15.71
C LEU A 568 -14.28 45.94 16.96
N THR A 569 -14.83 46.17 18.13
CA THR A 569 -14.28 45.65 19.39
C THR A 569 -15.12 44.48 19.88
N LEU A 570 -14.49 43.34 20.19
CA LEU A 570 -15.09 42.16 20.83
C LEU A 570 -14.69 42.11 22.30
N ASN A 571 -15.68 42.13 23.19
CA ASN A 571 -15.52 41.84 24.62
C ASN A 571 -15.47 40.34 24.88
N ASP A 572 -15.11 39.97 26.12
CA ASP A 572 -15.07 38.57 26.56
C ASP A 572 -16.39 37.83 26.24
N GLY A 573 -16.30 36.71 25.54
CA GLY A 573 -17.44 35.90 25.14
C GLY A 573 -18.06 36.26 23.78
N GLU A 574 -17.77 37.44 23.24
CA GLU A 574 -18.32 37.90 21.96
C GLU A 574 -17.64 37.23 20.76
N VAL A 575 -18.37 37.15 19.64
CA VAL A 575 -17.92 36.45 18.41
C VAL A 575 -18.12 37.35 17.19
N ALA A 576 -17.17 37.33 16.26
CA ALA A 576 -17.33 37.90 14.92
C ALA A 576 -17.10 36.85 13.84
N GLY A 577 -17.92 36.87 12.80
CA GLY A 577 -17.73 36.08 11.59
C GLY A 577 -17.17 36.95 10.46
N PHE A 578 -16.11 36.46 9.82
CA PHE A 578 -15.45 37.10 8.69
C PHE A 578 -15.46 36.16 7.49
N THR A 579 -16.04 36.59 6.38
CA THR A 579 -16.02 35.85 5.13
C THR A 579 -14.85 36.30 4.28
N LYS A 580 -14.01 35.36 3.82
CA LYS A 580 -12.88 35.66 2.93
C LYS A 580 -13.42 35.94 1.53
N MET A 581 -13.05 37.08 0.97
CA MET A 581 -13.44 37.53 -0.36
C MET A 581 -12.21 37.50 -1.26
N ASP A 582 -12.37 36.98 -2.47
CA ASP A 582 -11.39 37.20 -3.53
C ASP A 582 -11.38 38.67 -3.91
N ASP A 583 -10.19 39.20 -4.16
CA ASP A 583 -10.06 40.47 -4.85
C ASP A 583 -10.02 40.20 -6.36
N PRO A 584 -11.01 40.68 -7.15
CA PRO A 584 -11.02 40.50 -8.60
C PRO A 584 -9.80 41.12 -9.30
N ASP A 585 -9.11 42.06 -8.65
CA ASP A 585 -7.90 42.73 -9.16
C ASP A 585 -6.61 42.02 -8.75
N GLY A 586 -6.70 40.88 -8.03
CA GLY A 586 -5.54 40.05 -7.66
C GLY A 586 -4.74 40.55 -6.45
N ASN A 587 -5.27 41.49 -5.66
CA ASN A 587 -4.65 41.88 -4.39
C ASN A 587 -4.85 40.80 -3.30
N PRO A 588 -4.16 40.90 -2.15
CA PRO A 588 -4.37 39.98 -1.03
C PRO A 588 -5.85 39.91 -0.61
N ALA A 589 -6.34 38.70 -0.39
CA ALA A 589 -7.74 38.45 -0.04
C ALA A 589 -8.19 39.30 1.18
N VAL A 590 -9.44 39.78 1.11
CA VAL A 590 -10.06 40.64 2.14
C VAL A 590 -11.02 39.83 3.00
N TYR A 591 -10.99 40.03 4.31
CA TYR A 591 -11.90 39.44 5.27
C TYR A 591 -13.02 40.42 5.58
N GLN A 592 -14.20 40.19 4.99
CA GLN A 592 -15.38 41.00 5.20
C GLN A 592 -16.11 40.57 6.47
N LEU A 593 -16.39 41.51 7.36
CA LEU A 593 -17.26 41.26 8.51
C LEU A 593 -18.68 40.93 8.04
N THR A 594 -19.17 39.74 8.36
CA THR A 594 -20.50 39.26 7.96
C THR A 594 -21.45 39.00 9.12
N SER A 595 -20.94 38.78 10.34
CA SER A 595 -21.77 38.61 11.54
C SER A 595 -21.07 39.04 12.82
N VAL A 596 -21.84 39.45 13.82
CA VAL A 596 -21.36 39.76 15.17
C VAL A 596 -22.38 39.25 16.19
N ILE A 597 -21.90 38.55 17.22
CA ILE A 597 -22.67 38.13 18.39
C ILE A 597 -22.13 38.90 19.59
N LYS A 598 -22.99 39.70 20.22
CA LYS A 598 -22.69 40.50 21.41
C LYS A 598 -23.30 39.86 22.66
N ASN A 599 -22.65 40.03 23.81
CA ASN A 599 -23.29 39.74 25.08
C ASN A 599 -24.47 40.72 25.25
N GLN A 600 -25.62 40.21 25.68
CA GLN A 600 -26.80 41.03 25.98
C GLN A 600 -26.67 41.74 27.32
#